data_AF-A0A7V9LM06-F1
#
_entry.id   AF-A0A7V9LM06-F1
#
_cell.length_a   1.000
_cell.length_b   1.000
_cell.length_c   1.000
_cell.angle_alpha   90.00
_cell.angle_beta   90.00
_cell.angle_gamma   90.00
#
_symmetry.space_group_name_H-M   'P 1'
#
loop_
_entity.id
_entity.type
_entity.pdbx_description
1 polymer ?
#
loop_
_entity_poly.entity_id
_entity_poly.type
_entity_poly.pdbx_seq_one_letter_code
_entity_poly.pdbx_strand_id
1 'polypeptide(L)'
;MNSNVTVEVLAEYDTAALEREWRTLEQRARASVFQSWAWISCWLASLPQDIHPFLMRVSRGREVLALGMVCRANVRGTFGRARALLLNETGDATLDCVTIEHNGLLC
;
A
#
# COMPACT_ATOMS: atom_id res chain seq x y z
N MET A 1 -2.09 12.07 -27.50
CA MET A 1 -0.91 12.21 -26.63
C MET A 1 -0.77 10.92 -25.85
N ASN A 2 0.33 10.17 -26.02
CA ASN A 2 0.60 8.99 -25.19
C ASN A 2 1.02 9.49 -23.81
N SER A 3 0.07 9.58 -22.88
CA SER A 3 0.40 9.79 -21.48
C SER A 3 0.95 8.48 -20.93
N ASN A 4 2.26 8.42 -20.72
CA ASN A 4 2.92 7.26 -20.13
C ASN A 4 2.40 7.02 -18.71
N VAL A 5 2.31 5.74 -18.33
CA VAL A 5 2.04 5.34 -16.94
C VAL A 5 3.34 5.49 -16.14
N THR A 6 3.24 6.13 -14.97
CA THR A 6 4.35 6.30 -14.03
C THR A 6 4.08 5.55 -12.74
N VAL A 7 5.15 5.04 -12.12
CA VAL A 7 5.09 4.40 -10.81
C VAL A 7 6.06 5.13 -9.89
N GLU A 8 5.55 5.63 -8.77
CA GLU A 8 6.32 6.35 -7.77
C GLU A 8 6.21 5.64 -6.42
N VAL A 9 7.30 5.60 -5.67
CA VAL A 9 7.35 5.09 -4.30
C VAL A 9 7.83 6.20 -3.39
N LEU A 10 6.94 6.70 -2.54
CA LEU A 10 7.16 7.86 -1.68
C LEU A 10 7.36 7.42 -0.23
N ALA A 11 8.45 7.89 0.38
CA ALA A 11 8.75 7.63 1.78
C ALA A 11 7.87 8.45 2.73
N GLU A 12 7.43 9.62 2.27
CA GLU A 12 6.63 10.57 3.03
C GLU A 12 5.37 10.90 2.24
N TYR A 13 4.25 11.01 2.96
CA TYR A 13 2.95 11.38 2.43
C TYR A 13 2.14 12.03 3.54
N ASP A 14 1.34 13.03 3.17
CA ASP A 14 0.36 13.63 4.07
C ASP A 14 -0.87 12.72 4.16
N THR A 15 -1.25 12.32 5.38
CA THR A 15 -2.34 11.36 5.60
C THR A 15 -3.68 11.89 5.10
N ALA A 16 -3.95 13.20 5.23
CA ALA A 16 -5.21 13.79 4.78
C ALA A 16 -5.30 13.90 3.25
N ALA A 17 -4.18 14.19 2.58
CA ALA A 17 -4.08 14.10 1.13
C ALA A 17 -4.26 12.65 0.64
N LEU A 18 -3.57 11.71 1.30
CA LEU A 18 -3.67 10.29 0.98
C LEU A 18 -5.11 9.78 1.13
N GLU A 19 -5.82 10.13 2.22
CA GLU A 19 -7.23 9.76 2.39
C GLU A 19 -8.09 10.20 1.21
N ARG A 20 -7.95 11.45 0.78
CA ARG A 20 -8.73 12.00 -0.33
C ARG A 20 -8.44 11.27 -1.63
N GLU A 21 -7.16 11.04 -1.94
CA GLU A 21 -6.76 10.29 -3.13
C GLU A 21 -7.29 8.85 -3.09
N TRP A 22 -7.15 8.17 -1.95
CA TRP A 22 -7.58 6.79 -1.75
C TRP A 22 -9.09 6.64 -1.92
N ARG A 23 -9.88 7.47 -1.22
CA ARG A 23 -11.35 7.45 -1.33
C ARG A 23 -11.84 7.80 -2.73
N THR A 24 -11.16 8.71 -3.42
CA THR A 24 -11.50 9.07 -4.81
C THR A 24 -11.28 7.89 -5.75
N LEU A 25 -10.18 7.15 -5.57
CA LEU A 25 -9.94 5.94 -6.36
C LEU A 25 -10.90 4.81 -5.97
N GLU A 26 -11.16 4.64 -4.67
CA GLU A 26 -12.03 3.60 -4.11
C GLU A 26 -13.46 3.66 -4.68
N GLN A 27 -13.99 4.86 -4.92
CA GLN A 27 -15.34 5.05 -5.49
C GLN A 27 -15.52 4.46 -6.89
N ARG A 28 -14.43 4.24 -7.64
CA ARG A 28 -14.45 3.71 -9.01
C ARG A 28 -13.69 2.40 -9.18
N ALA A 29 -12.89 2.02 -8.19
CA ALA A 29 -12.18 0.76 -8.11
C ALA A 29 -13.15 -0.37 -7.75
N ARG A 30 -12.81 -1.60 -8.14
CA ARG A 30 -13.52 -2.80 -7.64
C ARG A 30 -12.85 -3.27 -6.34
N ALA A 31 -12.86 -2.39 -5.35
CA ALA A 31 -12.14 -2.59 -4.09
C ALA A 31 -12.74 -3.70 -3.24
N SER A 32 -11.88 -4.54 -2.65
CA SER A 32 -12.25 -5.33 -1.47
C SER A 32 -12.20 -4.45 -0.21
N VAL A 33 -12.82 -4.92 0.88
CA VAL A 33 -12.76 -4.22 2.18
C VAL A 33 -11.30 -4.00 2.62
N PHE A 34 -10.39 -4.95 2.36
CA PHE A 34 -8.97 -4.86 2.71
C PHE A 34 -8.20 -3.76 1.95
N GLN A 35 -8.78 -3.25 0.86
CA GLN A 35 -8.23 -2.18 0.06
C GLN A 35 -8.95 -0.84 0.32
N SER A 36 -9.99 -0.83 1.17
CA SER A 36 -10.71 0.38 1.53
C SER A 36 -9.84 1.32 2.35
N TRP A 37 -10.12 2.63 2.28
CA TRP A 37 -9.45 3.56 3.18
C TRP A 37 -9.76 3.25 4.65
N ALA A 38 -10.99 2.81 4.95
CA ALA A 38 -11.39 2.45 6.31
C ALA A 38 -10.48 1.36 6.89
N TRP A 39 -10.11 0.37 6.08
CA TRP A 39 -9.18 -0.67 6.49
C TRP A 39 -7.74 -0.18 6.57
N ILE A 40 -7.25 0.45 5.50
CA ILE A 40 -5.85 0.87 5.39
C ILE A 40 -5.48 1.90 6.45
N SER A 41 -6.37 2.85 6.77
CA SER A 41 -6.14 3.81 7.85
C SER A 41 -6.07 3.14 9.23
N CYS A 42 -6.92 2.15 9.51
CA CYS A 42 -6.84 1.36 10.74
C CYS A 42 -5.52 0.59 10.81
N TRP A 43 -5.13 -0.06 9.71
CA TRP A 43 -3.87 -0.78 9.63
C TRP A 43 -2.68 0.16 9.88
N LEU A 44 -2.59 1.29 9.18
CA LEU A 44 -1.53 2.30 9.38
C LEU A 44 -1.48 2.80 10.84
N ALA A 45 -2.63 3.06 11.46
CA ALA A 45 -2.71 3.49 12.86
C ALA A 45 -2.31 2.41 13.87
N SER A 46 -2.38 1.13 13.48
CA SER A 46 -2.00 -0.01 14.32
C SER A 46 -0.51 -0.34 14.26
N LEU A 47 0.22 0.21 13.29
CA LEU A 47 1.64 -0.11 13.11
C LEU A 47 2.49 0.46 14.26
N PRO A 48 3.53 -0.29 14.69
CA PRO A 48 4.58 0.24 15.55
C PRO A 48 5.24 1.51 14.97
N GLN A 49 5.71 2.40 15.84
CA GLN A 49 6.29 3.69 15.45
C GLN A 49 7.56 3.57 14.58
N ASP A 50 8.23 2.43 14.58
CA ASP A 50 9.43 2.15 13.79
C ASP A 50 9.12 1.54 12.41
N ILE A 51 7.85 1.23 12.12
CA ILE A 51 7.41 0.76 10.81
C ILE A 51 6.79 1.94 10.03
N HIS A 52 7.46 2.30 8.94
CA HIS A 52 7.02 3.37 8.04
C HIS A 52 6.77 2.80 6.63
N PRO A 53 5.53 2.43 6.29
CA PRO A 53 5.20 1.99 4.94
C PRO A 53 5.39 3.12 3.95
N PHE A 54 5.96 2.81 2.79
CA PHE A 54 6.05 3.70 1.64
C PHE A 54 4.71 3.72 0.90
N LEU A 55 4.33 4.86 0.32
CA LEU A 55 3.21 4.93 -0.61
C LEU A 55 3.67 4.54 -2.02
N MET A 56 3.08 3.52 -2.60
CA MET A 56 3.16 3.24 -4.03
C MET A 56 2.00 3.90 -4.76
N ARG A 57 2.30 4.78 -5.71
CA ARG A 57 1.31 5.44 -6.57
C ARG A 57 1.59 5.13 -8.03
N VAL A 58 0.57 4.64 -8.73
CA VAL A 58 0.59 4.46 -10.18
C VAL A 58 -0.30 5.54 -10.79
N SER A 59 0.22 6.31 -11.75
CA SER A 59 -0.49 7.45 -12.34
C SER A 59 -0.36 7.48 -13.85
N ARG A 60 -1.33 8.11 -14.52
CA ARG A 60 -1.24 8.53 -15.92
C ARG A 60 -1.53 10.02 -16.00
N GLY A 61 -0.46 10.81 -16.12
CA GLY A 61 -0.56 12.27 -15.96
C GLY A 61 -1.03 12.62 -14.55
N ARG A 62 -2.17 13.29 -14.41
CA ARG A 62 -2.76 13.66 -13.11
C ARG A 62 -3.74 12.62 -12.56
N GLU A 63 -4.07 11.60 -13.36
CA GLU A 63 -5.00 10.55 -12.95
C GLU A 63 -4.24 9.49 -12.16
N VAL A 64 -4.61 9.29 -10.89
CA VAL A 64 -4.13 8.15 -10.09
C VAL A 64 -4.84 6.90 -10.56
N LEU A 65 -4.11 5.88 -11.01
CA LEU A 65 -4.67 4.62 -11.49
C LEU A 65 -4.63 3.52 -10.43
N ALA A 66 -3.63 3.55 -9.55
CA ALA A 66 -3.53 2.56 -8.47
C ALA A 66 -2.81 3.11 -7.24
N LEU A 67 -3.18 2.61 -6.06
CA LEU A 67 -2.56 2.94 -4.77
C LEU A 67 -2.27 1.68 -3.96
N GLY A 68 -1.21 1.72 -3.16
CA GLY A 68 -0.88 0.67 -2.21
C GLY A 68 0.18 1.11 -1.21
N MET A 69 0.22 0.47 -0.05
CA MET A 69 1.25 0.72 0.96
C MET A 69 2.31 -0.37 0.88
N VAL A 70 3.59 -0.02 0.98
CA VAL A 70 4.68 -0.98 0.80
C VAL A 70 5.66 -0.91 1.95
N CYS A 71 5.90 -2.01 2.65
CA CYS A 71 6.95 -2.08 3.66
C CYS A 71 8.22 -2.71 3.10
N ARG A 72 9.37 -2.29 3.63
CA ARG A 72 10.64 -3.00 3.41
C ARG A 72 10.80 -4.03 4.51
N ALA A 73 11.04 -5.28 4.14
CA ALA A 73 11.23 -6.36 5.10
C ALA A 73 12.42 -7.25 4.74
N ASN A 74 12.98 -7.91 5.76
CA ASN A 74 13.90 -9.02 5.59
C ASN A 74 13.12 -10.32 5.79
N VAL A 75 12.64 -10.91 4.70
CA VAL A 75 11.86 -12.14 4.74
C VAL A 75 12.77 -13.36 4.84
N ARG A 76 12.35 -14.39 5.59
CA ARG A 76 13.03 -15.69 5.61
C ARG A 76 12.56 -16.53 4.43
N GLY A 77 13.47 -16.84 3.52
CA GLY A 77 13.29 -17.82 2.47
C GLY A 77 13.97 -19.15 2.80
N THR A 78 13.84 -20.12 1.89
CA THR A 78 14.43 -21.46 2.01
C THR A 78 15.96 -21.45 2.07
N PHE A 79 16.62 -20.47 1.45
CA PHE A 79 18.08 -20.36 1.37
C PHE A 79 18.66 -19.18 2.17
N GLY A 80 17.92 -18.63 3.12
CA GLY A 80 18.37 -17.53 3.98
C GLY A 80 17.44 -16.33 3.98
N ARG A 81 17.93 -15.18 4.45
CA ARG A 81 17.15 -13.92 4.49
C ARG A 81 17.29 -13.18 3.16
N ALA A 82 16.17 -12.68 2.64
CA ALA A 82 16.14 -11.83 1.45
C ALA A 82 15.47 -10.49 1.78
N ARG A 83 15.91 -9.43 1.11
CA ARG A 83 15.25 -8.12 1.17
C ARG A 83 14.05 -8.15 0.23
N ALA A 84 12.88 -7.78 0.74
CA ALA A 84 11.64 -7.74 -0.02
C ALA A 84 10.91 -6.40 0.17
N LEU A 85 10.08 -6.08 -0.81
CA LEU A 85 9.02 -5.07 -0.71
C LEU A 85 7.70 -5.83 -0.57
N LEU A 86 6.99 -5.58 0.52
CA LEU A 86 5.75 -6.26 0.85
C LEU A 86 4.59 -5.28 0.72
N LEU A 87 3.56 -5.67 -0.06
CA LEU A 87 2.42 -4.82 -0.36
C LEU A 87 1.33 -5.04 0.70
N ASN A 88 0.93 -3.97 1.39
CA ASN A 88 -0.03 -3.96 2.49
C ASN A 88 0.31 -4.95 3.62
N GLU A 89 1.60 -5.26 3.78
CA GLU A 89 2.15 -6.23 4.71
C GLU A 89 3.46 -5.69 5.29
N THR A 90 3.82 -6.12 6.50
CA THR A 90 4.99 -5.67 7.26
C THR A 90 6.14 -6.68 7.23
N GLY A 91 5.83 -7.96 7.01
CA GLY A 91 6.75 -9.09 7.14
C GLY A 91 6.80 -9.68 8.55
N ASP A 92 5.98 -9.16 9.49
CA ASP A 92 5.76 -9.72 10.81
C ASP A 92 4.43 -10.46 10.84
N ALA A 93 4.48 -11.78 11.01
CA ALA A 93 3.28 -12.63 11.02
C ALA A 93 2.26 -12.25 12.10
N THR A 94 2.67 -11.59 13.19
CA THR A 94 1.77 -11.12 14.23
C THR A 94 0.95 -9.90 13.78
N LEU A 95 1.54 -9.02 12.97
CA LEU A 95 0.89 -7.84 12.41
C LEU A 95 0.10 -8.21 11.13
N ASP A 96 0.63 -9.13 10.34
CA ASP A 96 0.08 -9.50 9.03
C ASP A 96 -1.03 -10.56 9.13
N CYS A 97 -1.30 -11.11 10.32
CA CYS A 97 -2.39 -12.08 10.53
C CYS A 97 -3.78 -11.51 10.18
N VAL A 98 -3.90 -10.19 10.07
CA VAL A 98 -5.14 -9.47 9.82
C VAL A 98 -5.42 -9.30 8.31
N THR A 99 -4.42 -9.48 7.42
CA THR A 99 -4.46 -9.02 6.00
C THR A 99 -4.56 -10.11 4.93
N ILE A 100 -5.12 -11.29 5.21
CA ILE A 100 -4.75 -12.50 4.43
C ILE A 100 -5.48 -12.70 3.07
N GLU A 101 -6.60 -12.02 2.75
CA GLU A 101 -7.38 -12.44 1.56
C GLU A 101 -7.20 -11.58 0.29
N HIS A 102 -6.84 -10.29 0.39
CA HIS A 102 -6.73 -9.40 -0.78
C HIS A 102 -5.67 -8.27 -0.65
N ASN A 103 -4.38 -8.60 -0.76
CA ASN A 103 -3.26 -7.64 -0.68
C ASN A 103 -2.88 -6.98 -2.03
N GLY A 104 -3.84 -6.82 -2.94
CA GLY A 104 -3.59 -6.14 -4.22
C GLY A 104 -3.56 -4.61 -4.09
N LEU A 105 -3.07 -3.93 -5.12
CA LEU A 105 -3.27 -2.48 -5.26
C LEU A 105 -4.76 -2.16 -5.35
N LEU A 106 -5.18 -1.05 -4.78
CA LEU A 106 -6.48 -0.46 -5.09
C LEU A 106 -6.43 0.06 -6.54
N CYS A 107 -7.30 -0.41 -7.45
CA CYS A 107 -7.39 0.03 -8.85
C CYS A 107 -8.78 -0.17 -9.48
#